data_AF-A0A3R7FBS0-F1
#
_entry.id   AF-A0A3R7FBS0-F1
#
_cell.length_a   1.000
_cell.length_b   1.000
_cell.length_c   1.000
_cell.angle_alpha   90.00
_cell.angle_beta   90.00
_cell.angle_gamma   90.00
#
_symmetry.space_group_name_H-M   'P 1'
#
loop_
_entity.id
_entity.type
_entity.pdbx_description
1 polymer ?
#
loop_
_entity_poly.entity_id
_entity_poly.type
_entity_poly.pdbx_seq_one_letter_code
_entity_poly.pdbx_strand_id
1 'polypeptide(L)' 'MKFKIELSLLISAIILYIVSTFCYSYEASSQNMLPIVNYPYRDFALLLVGIASVFMVIAAILYSKRK' A
#
# COMPACT_ATOMS: atom_id res chain seq x y z
N MET A 1 -18.09 -18.42 -4.88
CA MET A 1 -17.41 -17.13 -5.16
C MET A 1 -16.48 -16.63 -4.04
N LYS A 2 -16.65 -17.02 -2.76
CA LYS A 2 -15.86 -16.50 -1.62
C LYS A 2 -14.33 -16.60 -1.76
N PHE A 3 -13.78 -17.67 -2.36
CA PHE A 3 -12.32 -17.80 -2.60
C PHE A 3 -11.75 -16.71 -3.50
N LYS A 4 -12.54 -16.26 -4.48
CA LYS A 4 -12.12 -15.21 -5.39
C LYS A 4 -12.01 -13.86 -4.68
N ILE A 5 -12.83 -13.64 -3.64
CA ILE A 5 -12.86 -12.39 -2.87
C ILE A 5 -11.64 -12.31 -1.94
N GLU A 6 -11.35 -13.38 -1.19
CA GLU A 6 -10.15 -13.45 -0.33
C GLU A 6 -8.87 -13.23 -1.14
N LEU A 7 -8.72 -13.94 -2.26
CA LEU A 7 -7.57 -13.82 -3.14
C LEU A 7 -7.47 -12.42 -3.76
N SER A 8 -8.59 -11.85 -4.21
CA SER A 8 -8.61 -10.50 -4.76
C SER A 8 -8.21 -9.45 -3.71
N LEU A 9 -8.70 -9.54 -2.48
CA LEU A 9 -8.33 -8.64 -1.40
C LEU A 9 -6.83 -8.71 -1.09
N LEU A 10 -6.28 -9.93 -1.09
CA LEU A 10 -4.86 -10.16 -0.80
C LEU A 10 -3.98 -9.60 -1.92
N ILE A 11 -4.36 -9.80 -3.19
CA ILE A 11 -3.69 -9.18 -4.34
C ILE A 11 -3.76 -7.65 -4.27
N SER A 12 -4.94 -7.08 -3.95
CA SER A 12 -5.08 -5.63 -3.77
C SER A 12 -4.18 -5.09 -2.65
N ALA A 13 -4.08 -5.79 -1.52
CA ALA A 13 -3.19 -5.41 -0.44
C ALA A 13 -1.71 -5.40 -0.89
N ILE A 14 -1.27 -6.42 -1.62
CA ILE A 14 0.10 -6.50 -2.18
C ILE A 14 0.38 -5.30 -3.10
N ILE A 15 -0.55 -5.00 -4.01
CA ILE A 15 -0.39 -3.85 -4.92
C ILE A 15 -0.29 -2.54 -4.12
N LEU A 16 -1.13 -2.35 -3.11
CA LEU A 16 -1.09 -1.16 -2.25
C LEU A 16 0.24 -1.02 -1.49
N TYR A 17 0.82 -2.13 -1.01
CA TYR A 17 2.16 -2.09 -0.38
C TYR A 17 3.25 -1.68 -1.36
N ILE A 18 3.20 -2.19 -2.60
CA ILE A 18 4.16 -1.82 -3.64
C ILE A 18 4.04 -0.32 -3.96
N VAL A 19 2.82 0.16 -4.20
CA VAL A 19 2.56 1.58 -4.47
C VAL A 19 2.99 2.45 -3.29
N SER A 20 2.70 2.03 -2.06
CA SER A 20 3.16 2.73 -0.86
C SER A 20 4.68 2.85 -0.78
N THR A 21 5.39 1.76 -1.08
CA THR A 21 6.86 1.74 -1.04
C THR A 21 7.43 2.69 -2.08
N PHE A 22 6.81 2.74 -3.26
CA PHE A 22 7.14 3.71 -4.30
C PHE A 22 6.87 5.14 -3.83
N CYS A 23 5.68 5.44 -3.30
CA CYS A 23 5.33 6.78 -2.80
C CYS A 23 6.26 7.25 -1.67
N TYR A 24 6.71 6.34 -0.79
CA TYR A 24 7.63 6.66 0.29
C TYR A 24 9.04 6.99 -0.21
N SER A 25 9.50 6.23 -1.22
CA SER A 25 10.88 6.31 -1.72
C SER A 25 11.03 7.25 -2.91
N TYR A 26 9.93 7.75 -3.48
CA TYR A 26 9.96 8.61 -4.66
C TYR A 26 10.50 10.00 -4.31
N GLU A 27 11.76 10.21 -4.65
CA GLU A 27 12.39 11.52 -4.59
C GLU A 27 12.13 12.27 -5.89
N ALA A 28 11.44 13.39 -5.79
CA ALA A 28 11.24 14.27 -6.93
C ALA A 28 12.55 15.03 -7.21
N SER A 29 13.06 14.90 -8.44
CA SER A 29 14.23 15.66 -8.88
C SER A 29 13.95 17.17 -8.77
N SER A 30 14.62 17.82 -7.82
CA SER A 30 14.59 19.28 -7.67
C SER A 30 15.47 19.91 -8.75
N GLN A 31 14.88 20.72 -9.63
CA GLN A 31 15.64 21.56 -10.58
C GLN A 31 16.31 22.77 -9.90
N ASN A 32 16.08 22.99 -8.59
CA ASN A 32 16.62 24.12 -7.86
C ASN A 32 18.00 23.78 -7.27
N MET A 33 18.95 24.71 -7.35
CA MET A 33 20.34 24.61 -6.85
C MET A 33 20.48 24.34 -5.33
N LEU A 34 19.38 24.23 -4.58
CA LEU A 34 19.38 23.94 -3.16
C LEU A 34 19.10 22.44 -2.94
N PRO A 35 19.84 21.77 -2.04
CA PRO A 35 19.64 20.35 -1.71
C PRO A 35 18.39 20.18 -0.85
N ILE A 36 17.22 20.44 -1.42
CA ILE A 36 15.93 20.21 -0.78
C ILE A 36 15.50 18.81 -1.19
N VAL A 37 15.65 17.86 -0.27
CA VAL A 37 15.15 16.51 -0.45
C VAL A 37 13.62 16.56 -0.45
N ASN A 38 13.01 16.32 -1.62
CA ASN A 38 11.57 16.47 -1.81
C ASN A 38 10.92 15.10 -2.05
N TYR A 39 10.13 14.64 -1.08
CA TYR A 39 9.33 13.41 -1.17
C TYR A 39 7.83 13.75 -1.19
N PRO A 40 7.29 14.23 -2.33
CA PRO A 40 5.94 14.80 -2.38
C PRO A 40 4.83 13.78 -2.06
N TYR A 41 5.11 12.49 -2.20
CA TYR A 41 4.13 11.42 -2.00
C TYR A 41 4.26 10.69 -0.66
N ARG A 42 5.19 11.11 0.20
CA ARG A 42 5.53 10.37 1.42
C ARG A 42 4.38 10.31 2.42
N ASP A 43 3.59 11.37 2.52
CA ASP A 43 2.42 11.43 3.41
C ASP A 43 1.32 10.45 3.00
N PHE A 44 1.17 10.21 1.69
CA PHE A 44 0.21 9.23 1.17
C PHE A 44 0.65 7.79 1.43
N ALA A 45 1.96 7.53 1.54
CA ALA A 45 2.48 6.19 1.79
C ALA A 45 1.93 5.59 3.09
N LEU A 46 1.90 6.37 4.18
CA LEU A 46 1.36 5.89 5.46
C LEU A 46 -0.12 5.50 5.35
N LEU A 47 -0.92 6.29 4.64
CA LEU A 47 -2.33 5.98 4.40
C LEU A 47 -2.50 4.70 3.56
N LEU A 48 -1.70 4.54 2.51
CA LEU A 48 -1.69 3.34 1.66
C LEU A 48 -1.34 2.07 2.44
N VAL A 49 -0.31 2.11 3.30
CA VAL A 49 0.05 1.01 4.22
C VAL A 49 -1.11 0.66 5.15
N GLY A 50 -1.77 1.68 5.71
CA GLY A 50 -2.92 1.49 6.60
C GLY A 50 -4.05 0.73 5.91
N ILE A 51 -4.45 1.16 4.71
CA ILE A 51 -5.50 0.50 3.93
C ILE A 51 -5.10 -0.93 3.55
N ALA A 52 -3.85 -1.14 3.10
CA ALA A 52 -3.33 -2.46 2.76
C ALA A 52 -3.36 -3.42 3.96
N SER A 53 -3.04 -2.92 5.15
CA SER A 53 -3.08 -3.69 6.41
C SER A 53 -4.51 -4.11 6.74
N VAL A 54 -5.48 -3.20 6.62
CA VAL A 54 -6.91 -3.51 6.84
C VAL A 54 -7.38 -4.59 5.87
N PHE A 55 -7.00 -4.51 4.59
CA PHE A 55 -7.33 -5.54 3.60
C PHE A 55 -6.74 -6.90 3.95
N MET A 56 -5.49 -6.95 4.39
CA MET A 56 -4.88 -8.20 4.87
C MET A 56 -5.65 -8.80 6.05
N VAL A 57 -6.01 -7.98 7.06
CA VAL A 57 -6.76 -8.43 8.23
C VAL A 57 -8.13 -8.98 7.83
N ILE A 58 -8.86 -8.27 6.95
CA ILE A 58 -10.16 -8.74 6.45
C ILE A 58 -10.00 -10.06 5.69
N ALA A 59 -9.01 -10.17 4.81
CA ALA A 59 -8.74 -11.40 4.06
C ALA A 59 -8.42 -12.57 5.01
N ALA A 60 -7.61 -12.33 6.05
CA ALA A 60 -7.28 -13.33 7.06
C ALA A 60 -8.53 -13.78 7.84
N ILE A 61 -9.37 -12.85 8.32
CA ILE A 61 -10.62 -13.18 9.03
C ILE A 61 -11.56 -14.00 8.13
N LEU A 62 -11.71 -13.61 6.86
CA LEU A 62 -12.55 -14.32 5.89
C LEU A 62 -12.04 -15.74 5.64
N TYR A 63 -10.72 -15.89 5.47
CA TYR A 63 -10.08 -17.20 5.29
C TYR A 63 -10.25 -18.07 6.53
N SER A 64 -10.04 -17.53 7.73
CA SER A 64 -10.22 -18.26 9.00
C SER A 64 -11.66 -18.71 9.23
N LYS A 65 -12.66 -17.88 8.90
CA LYS A 65 -14.09 -18.22 9.03
C LYS A 65 -14.57 -19.30 8.05
N ARG A 66 -13.75 -19.64 7.07
CA ARG A 66 -14.06 -20.62 6.04
C ARG A 66 -13.60 -22.02 6.38
N LYS A 67 -12.59 -22.10 7.25
CA LYS A 67 -12.06 -23.34 7.80
C LYS A 67 -12.90 -23.77 8.99
#